data_AF-A0A7S1ZXY1-F1
#
_entry.id   AF-A0A7S1ZXY1-F1
#
_cell.length_a   1.000
_cell.length_b   1.000
_cell.length_c   1.000
_cell.angle_alpha   90.00
_cell.angle_beta   90.00
_cell.angle_gamma   90.00
#
_symmetry.space_group_name_H-M   'P 1'
#
loop_
_entity.id
_entity.type
_entity.pdbx_description
1 polymer ?
#
loop_
_entity_poly.entity_id
_entity_poly.type
_entity_poly.pdbx_seq_one_letter_code
_entity_poly.pdbx_strand_id
1 'polypeptide(L)'
;MDSRKLKMVQRKRMRQVRSQKMAKRSASLATLLLSSWGGGYPAAVHSLSPSRHGQRYIPRVGEIIGGRHSSFTAGSSSSTTALPCQLLGMNAAHPTSFSFSFRGFARRGGITDVHSDGWGLAFYEGRGLRTFHDSASASESVVARMVEEYPVKTVNMLAHIRYATAGEVCLENVHPFQREMWGIIWCFAHNGDVPLFKSKLKTAHAWIGDVPGERVYSPVGDTDSEAIFCALLNALKAKF
;
A
#
# COMPACT_ATOMS: atom_id res chain seq x y z
N MET A 1 11.96 41.12 30.61
CA MET A 1 11.38 39.86 30.10
C MET A 1 12.34 38.71 30.45
N ASP A 2 11.90 37.74 31.23
CA ASP A 2 12.77 36.76 31.92
C ASP A 2 13.51 35.80 30.97
N SER A 3 14.85 35.79 31.06
CA SER A 3 15.79 34.95 30.29
C SER A 3 15.47 33.45 30.37
N ARG A 4 14.85 32.99 31.46
CA ARG A 4 14.42 31.59 31.62
C ARG A 4 13.25 31.24 30.70
N LYS A 5 12.30 32.17 30.50
CA LYS A 5 11.16 31.97 29.58
C LYS A 5 11.61 31.89 28.13
N LEU A 6 12.58 32.73 27.71
CA LEU A 6 13.14 32.69 26.36
C LEU A 6 13.87 31.36 26.05
N LYS A 7 14.70 30.87 26.99
CA LYS A 7 15.38 29.57 26.83
C LYS A 7 14.38 28.40 26.75
N MET A 8 13.28 28.47 27.50
CA MET A 8 12.22 27.45 27.45
C MET A 8 11.48 27.44 26.10
N VAL A 9 11.15 28.62 25.56
CA VAL A 9 10.50 28.74 24.24
C VAL A 9 11.42 28.25 23.12
N GLN A 10 12.70 28.60 23.16
CA GLN A 10 13.68 28.10 22.19
C GLN A 10 13.85 26.58 22.24
N ARG A 11 13.87 25.98 23.43
CA ARG A 11 13.92 24.50 23.60
C ARG A 11 12.67 23.81 23.08
N LYS A 12 11.47 24.37 23.34
CA LYS A 12 10.20 23.85 22.77
C LYS A 12 10.20 23.92 21.24
N ARG A 13 10.63 25.05 20.67
CA ARG A 13 10.71 25.25 19.22
C ARG A 13 11.71 24.29 18.56
N MET A 14 12.87 24.06 19.17
CA MET A 14 13.85 23.08 18.68
C MET A 14 13.34 21.64 18.75
N ARG A 15 12.62 21.25 19.82
CA ARG A 15 11.98 19.93 19.93
C ARG A 15 10.90 19.73 18.86
N GLN A 16 10.10 20.76 18.60
CA GLN A 16 9.05 20.73 17.56
C GLN A 16 9.65 20.63 16.14
N VAL A 17 10.72 21.38 15.86
CA VAL A 17 11.44 21.30 14.57
C VAL A 17 12.13 19.95 14.37
N ARG A 18 12.73 19.37 15.43
CA ARG A 18 13.30 18.02 15.38
C ARG A 18 12.23 16.94 15.17
N SER A 19 11.08 17.04 15.84
CA SER A 19 9.94 16.15 15.65
C SER A 19 9.38 16.23 14.23
N GLN A 20 9.28 17.43 13.66
CA GLN A 20 8.84 17.63 12.28
C GLN A 20 9.85 17.13 11.24
N LYS A 21 11.17 17.29 11.50
CA LYS A 21 12.22 16.72 10.64
C LYS A 21 12.27 15.19 10.71
N MET A 22 12.08 14.59 11.89
CA MET A 22 11.95 13.14 12.06
C MET A 22 10.71 12.63 11.32
N ALA A 23 9.55 13.24 11.49
CA ALA A 23 8.31 12.85 10.81
C ALA A 23 8.44 12.95 9.27
N LYS A 24 9.11 13.99 8.75
CA LYS A 24 9.41 14.12 7.31
C LYS A 24 10.39 13.06 6.80
N ARG A 25 11.35 12.62 7.63
CA ARG A 25 12.28 11.53 7.28
C ARG A 25 11.59 10.17 7.32
N SER A 26 10.72 9.91 8.29
CA SER A 26 9.91 8.69 8.38
C SER A 26 8.92 8.58 7.21
N ALA A 27 8.31 9.70 6.81
CA ALA A 27 7.40 9.74 5.65
C ALA A 27 8.11 9.51 4.30
N SER A 28 9.41 9.80 4.21
CA SER A 28 10.21 9.54 2.99
C SER A 28 10.72 8.10 2.87
N LEU A 29 10.57 7.28 3.91
CA LEU A 29 11.12 5.91 4.00
C LEU A 29 10.06 4.81 3.98
N ALA A 30 8.77 5.13 4.01
CA ALA A 30 7.68 4.16 4.20
C ALA A 30 6.83 3.88 2.94
N THR A 31 7.35 4.09 1.73
CA THR A 31 6.69 3.59 0.51
C THR A 31 7.73 3.12 -0.49
N LEU A 32 8.23 1.91 -0.29
CA LEU A 32 8.96 1.17 -1.33
C LEU A 32 7.93 0.39 -2.15
N LEU A 33 7.39 1.03 -3.19
CA LEU A 33 6.69 0.33 -4.26
C LEU A 33 7.76 -0.29 -5.17
N LEU A 34 8.12 -1.54 -4.89
CA LEU A 34 8.97 -2.33 -5.80
C LEU A 34 8.09 -2.87 -6.93
N SER A 35 7.97 -2.13 -8.03
CA SER A 35 7.47 -2.70 -9.29
C SER A 35 8.65 -3.32 -10.03
N SER A 36 8.76 -4.64 -10.06
CA SER A 36 9.58 -5.32 -11.05
C SER A 36 8.65 -6.00 -12.06
N TRP A 37 8.70 -5.60 -13.33
CA TRP A 37 8.97 -6.50 -14.46
C TRP A 37 9.03 -5.73 -15.77
N GLY A 38 9.98 -6.15 -16.62
CA GLY A 38 10.17 -5.66 -17.99
C GLY A 38 9.15 -6.28 -18.94
N GLY A 39 8.64 -5.45 -19.84
CA GLY A 39 7.66 -5.82 -20.86
C GLY A 39 6.89 -4.57 -21.26
N GLY A 40 7.27 -4.00 -22.41
CA GLY A 40 6.83 -2.67 -22.83
C GLY A 40 5.32 -2.56 -23.04
N TYR A 41 4.65 -1.87 -22.11
CA TYR A 41 3.40 -1.16 -22.32
C TYR A 41 3.42 0.13 -21.47
N PRO A 42 2.87 1.26 -21.95
CA PRO A 42 3.03 2.54 -21.27
C PRO A 42 2.28 2.54 -19.94
N ALA A 43 3.02 2.55 -18.84
CA ALA A 43 2.48 2.88 -17.53
C ALA A 43 2.02 4.35 -17.54
N ALA A 44 0.71 4.59 -17.49
CA ALA A 44 0.17 5.93 -17.24
C ALA A 44 0.38 6.29 -15.76
N VAL A 45 1.57 6.77 -15.43
CA VAL A 45 1.86 7.43 -14.16
C VAL A 45 1.31 8.85 -14.26
N HIS A 46 0.10 9.09 -13.75
CA HIS A 46 -0.38 10.47 -13.58
C HIS A 46 0.19 11.08 -12.30
N SER A 47 1.29 11.81 -12.44
CA SER A 47 1.74 12.78 -11.45
C SER A 47 0.85 14.01 -11.50
N LEU A 48 0.03 14.23 -10.46
CA LEU A 48 -0.70 15.47 -10.30
C LEU A 48 0.24 16.52 -9.70
N SER A 49 0.81 17.38 -10.56
CA SER A 49 1.40 18.65 -10.14
C SER A 49 0.29 19.66 -9.80
N PRO A 50 0.47 20.53 -8.79
CA PRO A 50 -0.49 21.59 -8.53
C PRO A 50 -0.36 22.69 -9.58
N SER A 51 -1.36 22.85 -10.46
CA SER A 51 -1.45 24.02 -11.33
C SER A 51 -1.97 25.22 -10.52
N ARG A 52 -1.25 26.34 -10.64
CA ARG A 52 -1.74 27.65 -10.23
C ARG A 52 -2.73 28.16 -11.27
N HIS A 53 -3.84 28.70 -10.76
CA HIS A 53 -4.85 29.49 -11.46
C HIS A 53 -5.79 28.75 -12.40
N GLY A 54 -7.06 29.14 -12.30
CA GLY A 54 -8.20 28.33 -12.69
C GLY A 54 -8.55 28.39 -14.16
N GLN A 55 -9.13 27.28 -14.62
CA GLN A 55 -10.18 27.21 -15.61
C GLN A 55 -10.79 25.81 -15.58
N ARG A 56 -12.11 25.74 -15.74
CA ARG A 56 -12.90 24.50 -15.80
C ARG A 56 -12.46 23.64 -16.99
N TYR A 57 -12.35 22.32 -16.80
CA TYR A 57 -12.40 21.38 -17.92
C TYR A 57 -13.12 20.09 -17.50
N ILE A 58 -14.17 19.73 -18.23
CA ILE A 58 -14.93 18.47 -18.13
C ILE A 58 -14.61 17.68 -19.41
N PRO A 59 -14.02 16.47 -19.36
CA PRO A 59 -13.99 15.60 -20.52
C PRO A 59 -15.19 14.67 -20.54
N ARG A 60 -15.82 14.57 -21.72
CA ARG A 60 -16.92 13.66 -22.06
C ARG A 60 -16.42 12.22 -22.22
N VAL A 61 -17.33 11.29 -21.94
CA VAL A 61 -17.27 9.87 -22.30
C VAL A 61 -17.22 9.75 -23.82
N GLY A 62 -16.28 8.97 -24.35
CA GLY A 62 -16.13 8.68 -25.79
C GLY A 62 -16.00 7.18 -26.02
N GLU A 63 -16.97 6.64 -26.75
CA GLU A 63 -17.01 5.30 -27.35
C GLU A 63 -15.78 5.03 -28.22
N ILE A 64 -15.36 3.76 -28.31
CA ILE A 64 -14.53 3.27 -29.41
C ILE A 64 -15.27 2.10 -30.08
N ILE A 65 -15.76 2.40 -31.30
CA ILE A 65 -16.33 1.49 -32.29
C ILE A 65 -15.19 0.70 -32.97
N GLY A 66 -15.46 -0.56 -33.33
CA GLY A 66 -14.49 -1.54 -33.79
C GLY A 66 -13.95 -1.42 -35.22
N GLY A 67 -13.00 -2.31 -35.52
CA GLY A 67 -12.38 -2.49 -36.83
C GLY A 67 -11.70 -3.86 -37.00
N ARG A 68 -12.45 -4.79 -37.62
CA ARG A 68 -12.13 -5.98 -38.46
C ARG A 68 -10.83 -6.79 -38.30
N HIS A 69 -11.07 -8.09 -38.01
CA HIS A 69 -10.55 -9.33 -38.63
C HIS A 69 -9.09 -9.45 -39.08
N SER A 70 -8.35 -10.29 -38.35
CA SER A 70 -7.52 -11.34 -38.96
C SER A 70 -7.63 -12.62 -38.12
N SER A 71 -7.99 -13.70 -38.81
CA SER A 71 -8.17 -15.05 -38.28
C SER A 71 -6.83 -15.66 -37.87
N PHE A 72 -6.68 -16.00 -36.59
CA PHE A 72 -5.62 -16.90 -36.11
C PHE A 72 -6.26 -18.09 -35.40
N THR A 73 -5.83 -19.27 -35.83
CA THR A 73 -6.29 -20.59 -35.40
C THR A 73 -6.00 -20.84 -33.92
N ALA A 74 -7.03 -21.27 -33.20
CA ALA A 74 -6.99 -21.59 -31.78
C ALA A 74 -6.11 -22.82 -31.50
N GLY A 75 -4.95 -22.60 -30.89
CA GLY A 75 -4.26 -23.59 -30.08
C GLY A 75 -4.61 -23.34 -28.62
N SER A 76 -5.29 -24.30 -27.99
CA SER A 76 -5.69 -24.25 -26.58
C SER A 76 -4.49 -24.43 -25.66
N SER A 77 -3.93 -23.32 -25.17
CA SER A 77 -3.20 -23.30 -23.90
C SER A 77 -3.80 -22.19 -23.06
N SER A 78 -4.67 -22.56 -22.11
CA SER A 78 -5.18 -21.66 -21.09
C SER A 78 -4.05 -21.34 -20.11
N SER A 79 -3.12 -20.48 -20.51
CA SER A 79 -2.29 -19.76 -19.55
C SER A 79 -3.19 -18.73 -18.90
N THR A 80 -3.79 -19.07 -17.76
CA THR A 80 -4.41 -18.09 -16.88
C THR A 80 -3.31 -17.13 -16.44
N THR A 81 -3.12 -16.03 -17.17
CA THR A 81 -2.26 -14.94 -16.73
C THR A 81 -2.87 -14.41 -15.44
N ALA A 82 -2.28 -14.80 -14.31
CA ALA A 82 -2.68 -14.31 -13.00
C ALA A 82 -2.65 -12.78 -13.03
N LEU A 83 -3.79 -12.14 -12.80
CA LEU A 83 -3.85 -10.68 -12.78
C LEU A 83 -3.17 -10.18 -11.50
N PRO A 84 -2.30 -9.16 -11.58
CA PRO A 84 -1.65 -8.61 -10.41
C PRO A 84 -2.68 -7.97 -9.47
N CYS A 85 -2.38 -7.92 -8.17
CA CYS A 85 -3.18 -7.16 -7.22
C CYS A 85 -3.23 -5.67 -7.59
N GLN A 86 -4.06 -4.90 -6.89
CA GLN A 86 -4.12 -3.45 -7.09
C GLN A 86 -3.70 -2.70 -5.84
N LEU A 87 -3.01 -1.58 -6.03
CA LEU A 87 -2.49 -0.73 -4.97
C LEU A 87 -2.95 0.72 -5.15
N LEU A 88 -3.24 1.37 -4.03
CA LEU A 88 -3.47 2.81 -3.95
C LEU A 88 -2.67 3.35 -2.76
N GLY A 89 -1.81 4.34 -3.00
CA GLY A 89 -1.07 5.03 -1.95
C GLY A 89 -1.29 6.54 -2.02
N MET A 90 -1.29 7.19 -0.86
CA MET A 90 -1.32 8.65 -0.76
C MET A 90 -0.32 9.11 0.29
N ASN A 91 0.60 9.99 -0.11
CA ASN A 91 1.46 10.77 0.77
C ASN A 91 1.21 12.26 0.50
N ALA A 92 0.93 13.03 1.55
CA ALA A 92 0.55 14.44 1.42
C ALA A 92 1.26 15.32 2.46
N ALA A 93 1.57 16.55 2.07
CA ALA A 93 2.17 17.55 2.97
C ALA A 93 1.22 18.02 4.09
N HIS A 94 -0.09 17.92 3.86
CA HIS A 94 -1.15 18.31 4.78
C HIS A 94 -2.24 17.24 4.84
N PRO A 95 -2.98 17.12 5.96
CA PRO A 95 -4.08 16.16 6.08
C PRO A 95 -5.08 16.30 4.94
N THR A 96 -5.17 15.27 4.11
CA THR A 96 -5.97 15.23 2.88
C THR A 96 -6.98 14.09 2.96
N SER A 97 -8.19 14.32 2.45
CA SER A 97 -9.20 13.27 2.36
C SER A 97 -8.84 12.32 1.23
N PHE A 98 -9.01 11.03 1.46
CA PHE A 98 -8.79 10.00 0.46
C PHE A 98 -10.10 9.33 0.00
N SER A 99 -11.26 9.72 0.55
CA SER A 99 -12.54 9.03 0.37
C SER A 99 -12.94 8.91 -1.09
N PHE A 100 -12.74 9.97 -1.89
CA PHE A 100 -13.04 9.94 -3.34
C PHE A 100 -12.17 8.91 -4.08
N SER A 101 -10.85 8.93 -3.84
CA SER A 101 -9.91 8.00 -4.46
C SER A 101 -10.17 6.56 -4.02
N PHE A 102 -10.48 6.35 -2.74
CA PHE A 102 -10.79 5.03 -2.20
C PHE A 102 -12.10 4.48 -2.75
N ARG A 103 -13.15 5.30 -2.88
CA ARG A 103 -14.42 4.89 -3.51
C ARG A 103 -14.23 4.42 -4.96
N GLY A 104 -13.42 5.14 -5.74
CA GLY A 104 -13.07 4.71 -7.09
C GLY A 104 -12.20 3.44 -7.11
N PHE A 105 -11.38 3.24 -6.08
CA PHE A 105 -10.55 2.06 -5.90
C PHE A 105 -11.37 0.82 -5.52
N ALA A 106 -12.23 0.92 -4.50
CA ALA A 106 -13.05 -0.17 -3.97
C ALA A 106 -13.96 -0.80 -5.03
N ARG A 107 -14.43 -0.02 -6.01
CA ARG A 107 -15.19 -0.55 -7.17
C ARG A 107 -14.41 -1.55 -8.02
N ARG A 108 -13.08 -1.48 -8.02
CA ARG A 108 -12.23 -2.48 -8.70
C ARG A 108 -12.15 -3.80 -7.93
N GLY A 109 -12.65 -3.83 -6.71
CA GLY A 109 -12.77 -5.03 -5.90
C GLY A 109 -14.08 -5.78 -6.15
N GLY A 110 -14.35 -6.18 -7.41
CA GLY A 110 -15.50 -7.02 -7.77
C GLY A 110 -16.62 -6.37 -8.60
N ILE A 111 -16.58 -5.06 -8.89
CA ILE A 111 -17.55 -4.42 -9.81
C ILE A 111 -16.93 -4.17 -11.18
N THR A 112 -15.76 -3.53 -11.23
CA THR A 112 -15.11 -3.15 -12.50
C THR A 112 -13.86 -3.97 -12.83
N ASP A 113 -13.52 -4.93 -11.98
CA ASP A 113 -12.40 -5.87 -12.17
C ASP A 113 -12.69 -7.18 -11.42
N VAL A 114 -11.94 -8.24 -11.71
CA VAL A 114 -12.18 -9.59 -11.15
C VAL A 114 -11.60 -9.79 -9.75
N HIS A 115 -10.86 -8.80 -9.23
CA HIS A 115 -10.21 -8.86 -7.92
C HIS A 115 -11.24 -8.93 -6.80
N SER A 116 -11.40 -10.09 -6.18
CA SER A 116 -12.44 -10.33 -5.17
C SER A 116 -11.94 -11.07 -3.92
N ASP A 117 -10.62 -11.31 -3.83
CA ASP A 117 -10.01 -12.16 -2.80
C ASP A 117 -9.56 -11.39 -1.54
N GLY A 118 -10.27 -10.30 -1.24
CA GLY A 118 -10.05 -9.45 -0.08
C GLY A 118 -9.51 -8.05 -0.42
N TRP A 119 -9.62 -7.15 0.56
CA TRP A 119 -9.10 -5.79 0.46
C TRP A 119 -8.71 -5.25 1.84
N GLY A 120 -7.83 -4.26 1.84
CA GLY A 120 -7.54 -3.51 3.05
C GLY A 120 -7.12 -2.08 2.79
N LEU A 121 -7.21 -1.30 3.85
CA LEU A 121 -6.87 0.11 3.92
C LEU A 121 -6.18 0.39 5.25
N ALA A 122 -5.09 1.13 5.21
CA ALA A 122 -4.45 1.69 6.37
C ALA A 122 -4.23 3.20 6.20
N PHE A 123 -4.45 3.98 7.24
CA PHE A 123 -4.09 5.40 7.26
C PHE A 123 -3.65 5.86 8.65
N TYR A 124 -2.73 6.81 8.66
CA TYR A 124 -2.16 7.33 9.90
C TYR A 124 -2.98 8.48 10.49
N GLU A 125 -3.11 8.45 11.82
CA GLU A 125 -3.63 9.55 12.64
C GLU A 125 -2.55 9.92 13.66
N GLY A 126 -1.71 10.91 13.29
CA GLY A 126 -0.48 11.19 14.01
C GLY A 126 0.50 10.02 13.92
N ARG A 127 0.78 9.35 15.04
CA ARG A 127 1.61 8.13 15.09
C ARG A 127 0.79 6.84 15.11
N GLY A 128 -0.53 6.94 15.32
CA GLY A 128 -1.42 5.79 15.28
C GLY A 128 -1.68 5.37 13.84
N LEU A 129 -1.92 4.08 13.63
CA LEU A 129 -2.34 3.51 12.35
C LEU A 129 -3.75 2.92 12.56
N ARG A 130 -4.71 3.36 11.75
CA ARG A 130 -6.02 2.70 11.64
C ARG A 130 -5.99 1.79 10.44
N THR A 131 -6.44 0.56 10.60
CA THR A 131 -6.49 -0.44 9.54
C THR A 131 -7.89 -1.03 9.45
N PHE A 132 -8.34 -1.24 8.22
CA PHE A 132 -9.59 -1.91 7.88
C PHE A 132 -9.26 -2.99 6.87
N HIS A 133 -9.77 -4.19 7.08
CA HIS A 133 -9.51 -5.37 6.25
C HIS A 133 -10.80 -6.17 6.12
N ASP A 134 -10.96 -6.80 4.97
CA ASP A 134 -12.00 -7.79 4.72
C ASP A 134 -11.45 -8.86 3.77
N SER A 135 -11.79 -10.12 4.00
CA SER A 135 -11.48 -11.21 3.06
C SER A 135 -12.49 -11.28 1.91
N ALA A 136 -13.67 -10.67 2.07
CA ALA A 136 -14.64 -10.49 0.99
C ALA A 136 -14.20 -9.40 0.01
N SER A 137 -14.86 -9.36 -1.15
CA SER A 137 -14.64 -8.33 -2.15
C SER A 137 -14.94 -6.92 -1.59
N ALA A 138 -14.19 -5.91 -2.03
CA ALA A 138 -14.40 -4.53 -1.55
C ALA A 138 -15.78 -3.98 -1.93
N SER A 139 -16.34 -4.45 -3.05
CA SER A 139 -17.64 -4.02 -3.53
C SER A 139 -18.83 -4.49 -2.68
N GLU A 140 -18.70 -5.63 -2.00
CA GLU A 140 -19.75 -6.21 -1.15
C GLU A 140 -19.49 -5.98 0.35
N SER A 141 -18.30 -5.50 0.70
CA SER A 141 -17.90 -5.28 2.09
C SER A 141 -18.65 -4.10 2.73
N VAL A 142 -19.38 -4.40 3.80
CA VAL A 142 -20.01 -3.38 4.66
C VAL A 142 -18.94 -2.46 5.27
N VAL A 143 -17.76 -3.00 5.56
CA VAL A 143 -16.62 -2.24 6.09
C VAL A 143 -16.11 -1.24 5.04
N ALA A 144 -16.04 -1.64 3.77
CA ALA A 144 -15.62 -0.73 2.69
C ALA A 144 -16.60 0.44 2.56
N ARG A 145 -17.90 0.16 2.56
CA ARG A 145 -18.95 1.20 2.51
C ARG A 145 -18.88 2.14 3.72
N MET A 146 -18.66 1.61 4.92
CA MET A 146 -18.46 2.44 6.12
C MET A 146 -17.26 3.38 5.94
N VAL A 147 -16.13 2.88 5.42
CA VAL A 147 -14.91 3.65 5.20
C VAL A 147 -15.12 4.74 4.14
N GLU A 148 -15.87 4.48 3.07
CA GLU A 148 -16.22 5.49 2.05
C GLU A 148 -16.95 6.70 2.65
N GLU A 149 -17.80 6.45 3.64
CA GLU A 149 -18.59 7.47 4.34
C GLU A 149 -17.84 8.10 5.52
N TYR A 150 -16.69 7.55 5.92
CA TYR A 150 -15.93 8.00 7.08
C TYR A 150 -15.11 9.26 6.75
N PRO A 151 -15.43 10.44 7.32
CA PRO A 151 -14.78 11.69 6.94
C PRO A 151 -13.42 11.83 7.66
N VAL A 152 -12.40 11.17 7.12
CA VAL A 152 -11.03 11.25 7.63
C VAL A 152 -10.07 11.96 6.69
N LYS A 153 -9.07 12.60 7.28
CA LYS A 153 -7.94 13.21 6.58
C LYS A 153 -6.66 12.66 7.15
N THR A 154 -5.71 12.38 6.28
CA THR A 154 -4.41 11.81 6.64
C THR A 154 -3.31 12.38 5.77
N VAL A 155 -2.08 12.28 6.24
CA VAL A 155 -0.87 12.55 5.44
C VAL A 155 -0.32 11.29 4.78
N ASN A 156 -0.72 10.09 5.24
CA ASN A 156 -0.28 8.80 4.72
C ASN A 156 -1.46 7.81 4.71
N MET A 157 -1.74 7.23 3.55
CA MET A 157 -2.72 6.18 3.36
C MET A 157 -2.19 5.14 2.38
N LEU A 158 -2.51 3.87 2.62
CA LEU A 158 -2.20 2.75 1.74
C LEU A 158 -3.43 1.84 1.69
N ALA A 159 -3.87 1.47 0.49
CA ALA A 159 -4.93 0.52 0.25
C ALA A 159 -4.50 -0.54 -0.76
N HIS A 160 -5.08 -1.73 -0.63
CA HIS A 160 -4.78 -2.88 -1.47
C HIS A 160 -6.05 -3.66 -1.77
N ILE A 161 -6.22 -4.11 -3.01
CA ILE A 161 -7.24 -5.08 -3.41
C ILE A 161 -6.52 -6.32 -3.88
N ARG A 162 -6.84 -7.45 -3.26
CA ARG A 162 -6.16 -8.72 -3.43
C ARG A 162 -6.78 -9.53 -4.56
N TYR A 163 -5.89 -10.14 -5.33
CA TYR A 163 -6.17 -11.28 -6.20
C TYR A 163 -5.25 -12.40 -5.73
N ALA A 164 -5.81 -13.46 -5.17
CA ALA A 164 -5.08 -14.49 -4.44
C ALA A 164 -4.34 -15.41 -5.41
N THR A 165 -3.10 -15.05 -5.73
CA THR A 165 -2.17 -15.92 -6.47
C THR A 165 -1.39 -16.86 -5.54
N ALA A 166 -1.30 -16.52 -4.25
CA ALA A 166 -0.65 -17.28 -3.20
C ALA A 166 -1.37 -17.09 -1.86
N GLY A 167 -1.40 -18.17 -1.07
CA GLY A 167 -2.07 -18.24 0.24
C GLY A 167 -3.59 -18.33 0.15
N GLU A 168 -4.23 -18.83 1.19
CA GLU A 168 -5.70 -18.96 1.28
C GLU A 168 -6.39 -17.58 1.26
N VAL A 169 -7.68 -17.56 0.89
CA VAL A 169 -8.53 -16.37 1.00
C VAL A 169 -9.01 -16.22 2.44
N CYS A 170 -8.14 -15.68 3.29
CA CYS A 170 -8.39 -15.42 4.71
C CYS A 170 -7.82 -14.05 5.12
N LEU A 171 -8.31 -13.52 6.26
CA LEU A 171 -8.04 -12.15 6.69
C LEU A 171 -6.56 -11.87 6.95
N GLU A 172 -5.85 -12.84 7.54
CA GLU A 172 -4.41 -12.77 7.84
C GLU A 172 -3.54 -12.68 6.59
N ASN A 173 -4.08 -12.98 5.41
CA ASN A 173 -3.39 -12.86 4.12
C ASN A 173 -3.75 -11.55 3.37
N VAL A 174 -4.57 -10.68 3.97
CA VAL A 174 -5.01 -9.44 3.35
C VAL A 174 -4.08 -8.28 3.71
N HIS A 175 -3.51 -7.66 2.68
CA HIS A 175 -2.75 -6.42 2.81
C HIS A 175 -3.64 -5.23 3.24
N PRO A 176 -3.05 -4.17 3.84
CA PRO A 176 -1.64 -4.04 4.20
C PRO A 176 -1.29 -4.73 5.53
N PHE A 177 -0.05 -5.22 5.64
CA PHE A 177 0.51 -5.77 6.86
C PHE A 177 1.08 -4.65 7.74
N GLN A 178 1.06 -4.86 9.06
CA GLN A 178 1.63 -3.92 10.01
C GLN A 178 2.49 -4.59 11.10
N ARG A 179 3.58 -3.92 11.49
CA ARG A 179 4.42 -4.30 12.64
C ARG A 179 5.01 -3.06 13.29
N GLU A 180 5.20 -3.10 14.60
CA GLU A 180 5.88 -2.05 15.34
C GLU A 180 7.39 -2.28 15.28
N MET A 181 8.17 -1.23 14.98
CA MET A 181 9.62 -1.22 15.14
C MET A 181 10.11 0.20 15.46
N TRP A 182 10.92 0.32 16.53
CA TRP A 182 11.54 1.58 16.99
C TRP A 182 10.56 2.70 17.36
N GLY A 183 9.42 2.34 17.94
CA GLY A 183 8.33 3.24 18.31
C GLY A 183 7.49 3.71 17.12
N ILE A 184 7.57 3.02 15.97
CA ILE A 184 6.87 3.36 14.73
C ILE A 184 6.09 2.13 14.26
N ILE A 185 4.80 2.31 13.96
CA ILE A 185 4.03 1.29 13.24
C ILE A 185 4.39 1.37 11.77
N TRP A 186 5.05 0.35 11.24
CA TRP A 186 5.35 0.16 9.82
C TRP A 186 4.14 -0.47 9.14
N CYS A 187 3.77 0.04 7.98
CA CYS A 187 2.67 -0.43 7.15
C CYS A 187 3.23 -0.83 5.78
N PHE A 188 2.85 -2.00 5.29
CA PHE A 188 3.43 -2.59 4.07
C PHE A 188 2.37 -3.25 3.20
N ALA A 189 2.44 -2.98 1.89
CA ALA A 189 1.70 -3.71 0.89
C ALA A 189 2.59 -4.01 -0.31
N HIS A 190 2.42 -5.21 -0.87
CA HIS A 190 3.21 -5.70 -1.98
C HIS A 190 2.27 -6.08 -3.13
N ASN A 191 2.69 -5.77 -4.36
CA ASN A 191 1.99 -6.21 -5.57
C ASN A 191 2.98 -6.89 -6.49
N GLY A 192 2.80 -8.19 -6.65
CA GLY A 192 3.71 -9.04 -7.38
C GLY A 192 3.86 -10.36 -6.66
N ASP A 193 4.89 -11.09 -7.05
CA ASP A 193 5.18 -12.42 -6.57
C ASP A 193 6.67 -12.58 -6.35
N VAL A 194 7.08 -13.15 -5.22
CA VAL A 194 8.48 -13.42 -4.91
C VAL A 194 8.67 -14.92 -4.66
N PRO A 195 9.03 -15.69 -5.71
CA PRO A 195 9.13 -17.15 -5.64
C PRO A 195 10.01 -17.70 -4.50
N LEU A 196 11.03 -16.95 -4.08
CA LEU A 196 11.90 -17.33 -2.96
C LEU A 196 11.14 -17.50 -1.64
N PHE A 197 10.03 -16.78 -1.46
CA PHE A 197 9.21 -16.71 -0.25
C PHE A 197 7.89 -17.49 -0.36
N LYS A 198 7.67 -18.31 -1.40
CA LYS A 198 6.41 -19.06 -1.57
C LYS A 198 6.24 -20.30 -0.68
N SER A 199 7.35 -20.91 -0.25
CA SER A 199 7.28 -22.18 0.49
C SER A 199 7.29 -21.92 1.99
N LYS A 200 6.36 -22.51 2.75
CA LYS A 200 6.31 -22.44 4.23
C LYS A 200 7.62 -22.85 4.90
N LEU A 201 8.34 -23.82 4.32
CA LEU A 201 9.67 -24.24 4.80
C LEU A 201 10.75 -23.16 4.56
N LYS A 202 10.59 -22.36 3.51
CA LYS A 202 11.51 -21.25 3.20
C LYS A 202 11.15 -19.99 3.96
N THR A 203 9.88 -19.67 4.17
CA THR A 203 9.44 -18.43 4.84
C THR A 203 9.86 -18.37 6.31
N ALA A 204 9.85 -19.50 7.03
CA ALA A 204 10.34 -19.56 8.42
C ALA A 204 11.82 -19.19 8.56
N HIS A 205 12.60 -19.32 7.48
CA HIS A 205 14.04 -19.04 7.45
C HIS A 205 14.44 -17.94 6.46
N ALA A 206 13.47 -17.34 5.77
CA ALA A 206 13.77 -16.41 4.71
C ALA A 206 14.34 -15.12 5.30
N TRP A 207 15.51 -14.74 4.78
CA TRP A 207 16.30 -13.63 5.27
C TRP A 207 16.72 -12.76 4.09
N ILE A 208 16.74 -11.44 4.29
CA ILE A 208 17.20 -10.51 3.27
C ILE A 208 18.63 -10.09 3.59
N GLY A 209 19.55 -10.42 2.70
CA GLY A 209 20.98 -10.11 2.83
C GLY A 209 21.76 -11.14 3.64
N ASP A 210 23.00 -10.81 3.99
CA ASP A 210 23.84 -11.61 4.90
C ASP A 210 24.14 -10.74 6.13
N VAL A 211 23.18 -10.71 7.05
CA VAL A 211 23.25 -9.88 8.27
C VAL A 211 22.96 -10.81 9.46
N PRO A 212 23.92 -11.09 10.34
CA PRO A 212 23.66 -11.91 11.51
C PRO A 212 22.80 -11.13 12.52
N GLY A 213 21.79 -11.78 13.10
CA GLY A 213 20.94 -11.16 14.11
C GLY A 213 19.80 -12.04 14.58
N GLU A 214 19.11 -11.57 15.62
CA GLU A 214 17.92 -12.24 16.14
C GLU A 214 16.72 -12.01 15.22
N ARG A 215 15.93 -13.08 14.99
CA ARG A 215 14.64 -13.02 14.29
C ARG A 215 13.55 -12.65 15.29
N VAL A 216 12.97 -11.47 15.14
CA VAL A 216 11.90 -10.97 16.01
C VAL A 216 10.54 -10.96 15.30
N TYR A 217 10.52 -10.78 13.98
CA TYR A 217 9.29 -10.75 13.20
C TYR A 217 9.10 -12.07 12.45
N SER A 218 7.90 -12.62 12.53
CA SER A 218 7.46 -13.78 11.76
C SER A 218 6.10 -13.52 11.11
N PRO A 219 5.84 -14.08 9.92
CA PRO A 219 4.55 -13.99 9.29
C PRO A 219 3.50 -14.71 10.15
N VAL A 220 2.27 -14.21 10.12
CA VAL A 220 1.10 -14.84 10.74
C VAL A 220 0.35 -15.67 9.70
N GLY A 221 0.13 -15.09 8.52
CA GLY A 221 -0.44 -15.77 7.36
C GLY A 221 0.60 -16.58 6.59
N ASP A 222 0.26 -16.93 5.36
CA ASP A 222 1.09 -17.77 4.50
C ASP A 222 1.39 -17.19 3.11
N THR A 223 1.16 -15.88 2.95
CA THR A 223 1.64 -15.16 1.76
C THR A 223 3.15 -14.98 1.77
N ASP A 224 3.73 -15.00 0.59
CA ASP A 224 5.10 -14.56 0.33
C ASP A 224 5.31 -13.10 0.77
N SER A 225 4.27 -12.29 0.60
CA SER A 225 4.26 -10.85 0.85
C SER A 225 4.46 -10.51 2.33
N GLU A 226 3.80 -11.21 3.26
CA GLU A 226 4.04 -11.01 4.69
C GLU A 226 5.43 -11.55 5.09
N ALA A 227 5.87 -12.65 4.49
CA ALA A 227 7.18 -13.21 4.77
C ALA A 227 8.32 -12.26 4.37
N ILE A 228 8.21 -11.60 3.21
CA ILE A 228 9.15 -10.55 2.77
C ILE A 228 9.14 -9.38 3.76
N PHE A 229 7.95 -8.93 4.20
CA PHE A 229 7.84 -7.83 5.15
C PHE A 229 8.57 -8.15 6.46
N CYS A 230 8.35 -9.34 7.01
CA CYS A 230 9.04 -9.78 8.23
C CYS A 230 10.56 -9.91 8.02
N ALA A 231 10.99 -10.44 6.89
CA ALA A 231 12.41 -10.56 6.56
C ALA A 231 13.09 -9.18 6.41
N LEU A 232 12.41 -8.21 5.81
CA LEU A 232 12.89 -6.82 5.69
C LEU A 232 13.07 -6.18 7.06
N LEU A 233 12.08 -6.30 7.94
CA LEU A 233 12.16 -5.74 9.29
C LEU A 233 13.24 -6.39 10.15
N ASN A 234 13.40 -7.72 10.04
CA ASN A 234 14.47 -8.43 10.73
C ASN A 234 15.85 -7.98 10.25
N ALA A 235 16.05 -7.85 8.93
CA ALA A 235 17.30 -7.37 8.36
C ALA A 235 17.63 -5.93 8.78
N LEU A 236 16.62 -5.05 8.81
CA LEU A 236 16.78 -3.68 9.30
C LEU A 236 17.15 -3.64 10.78
N LYS A 237 16.47 -4.43 11.62
CA LYS A 237 16.75 -4.51 13.07
C LYS A 237 18.10 -5.15 13.40
N ALA A 238 18.54 -6.11 12.59
CA ALA A 238 19.85 -6.73 12.78
C ALA A 238 20.99 -5.77 12.38
N LYS A 239 20.75 -4.88 11.41
CA LYS A 239 21.76 -3.96 10.88
C LYS A 239 21.92 -2.66 11.66
N PHE A 240 20.86 -2.17 12.32
CA PHE A 240 20.80 -0.83 12.93
C PHE A 240 20.24 -0.87 14.35
#